data_AF-A0A9E4JLE9-F1
#
_entry.id   AF-A0A9E4JLE9-F1
#
_cell.length_a   1.000
_cell.length_b   1.000
_cell.length_c   1.000
_cell.angle_alpha   90.00
_cell.angle_beta   90.00
_cell.angle_gamma   90.00
#
_symmetry.space_group_name_H-M   'P 1'
#
loop_
_entity.id
_entity.type
_entity.pdbx_description
1 polymer ?
#
loop_
_entity_poly.entity_id
_entity_poly.type
_entity_poly.pdbx_seq_one_letter_code
_entity_poly.pdbx_strand_id
1 'polypeptide(L)' 'MFVTDISRWAEFGQAHHEYFADHPPATTMVEVQRLIDPAMLIEIEADAIVVTQSE' A
#
# COMPACT_ATOMS: atom_id res chain seq x y z
N MET A 1 -1.38 -3.31 2.30
CA MET A 1 -0.78 -3.71 1.01
C MET A 1 -0.87 -5.22 0.90
N PHE A 2 -1.62 -5.70 -0.08
CA PHE A 2 -1.79 -7.12 -0.38
C PHE A 2 -0.99 -7.42 -1.65
N VAL A 3 0.03 -8.27 -1.57
CA VAL A 3 0.90 -8.60 -2.71
C VAL A 3 0.73 -10.06 -3.11
N THR A 4 0.92 -10.38 -4.38
CA THR A 4 0.83 -11.78 -4.86
C THR A 4 2.17 -12.52 -4.83
N ASP A 5 3.28 -11.79 -4.72
CA ASP A 5 4.64 -12.31 -4.58
C ASP A 5 5.43 -11.39 -3.65
N ILE A 6 5.62 -11.82 -2.41
CA ILE A 6 6.30 -11.03 -1.39
C ILE A 6 7.82 -11.00 -1.55
N SER A 7 8.40 -11.85 -2.41
CA SER A 7 9.83 -11.77 -2.70
C SER A 7 10.22 -10.44 -3.35
N ARG A 8 9.25 -9.76 -3.99
CA ARG A 8 9.35 -8.44 -4.62
C ARG A 8 9.11 -7.27 -3.66
N TRP A 9 9.06 -7.50 -2.35
CA TRP A 9 8.77 -6.48 -1.34
C TRP A 9 9.59 -5.19 -1.48
N ALA A 10 10.84 -5.28 -1.93
CA ALA A 10 11.71 -4.12 -2.08
C ALA A 10 11.20 -3.15 -3.17
N GLU A 11 10.70 -3.67 -4.28
CA GLU A 11 10.10 -2.86 -5.36
C GLU A 11 8.86 -2.13 -4.87
N PHE A 12 7.98 -2.84 -4.15
CA PHE A 12 6.76 -2.25 -3.57
C PHE A 12 7.08 -1.23 -2.48
N GLY A 13 8.07 -1.52 -1.64
CA GLY A 13 8.54 -0.63 -0.58
C GLY A 13 9.16 0.66 -1.15
N GLN A 14 9.92 0.55 -2.24
CA GLN A 14 10.47 1.73 -2.91
C GLN A 14 9.34 2.62 -3.46
N ALA A 15 8.36 2.05 -4.17
CA ALA A 15 7.24 2.82 -4.71
C ALA A 15 6.39 3.50 -3.61
N HIS A 16 6.17 2.82 -2.48
CA HIS A 16 5.50 3.43 -1.32
C HIS A 16 6.32 4.60 -0.76
N HIS A 17 7.64 4.40 -0.60
CA HIS A 17 8.54 5.42 -0.09
C HIS A 17 8.60 6.65 -0.99
N GLU A 18 8.65 6.49 -2.31
CA GLU A 18 8.68 7.59 -3.29
C GLU A 18 7.53 8.60 -3.09
N TYR A 19 6.39 8.16 -2.56
CA TYR A 19 5.23 9.02 -2.31
C TYR A 19 5.09 9.43 -0.84
N PHE A 20 5.34 8.52 0.10
CA PHE A 20 5.04 8.73 1.53
C PHE A 20 6.26 8.94 2.42
N ALA A 21 7.49 9.03 1.89
CA ALA A 21 8.74 9.10 2.67
C ALA A 21 8.71 10.09 3.84
N ASP A 22 8.21 11.31 3.59
CA ASP A 22 8.23 12.37 4.59
C ASP A 22 7.22 12.11 5.74
N HIS A 23 6.11 11.44 5.43
CA HIS A 23 4.98 11.24 6.34
C HIS A 23 4.36 9.84 6.13
N PRO A 24 5.09 8.76 6.49
CA PRO A 24 4.65 7.42 6.17
C PRO A 24 3.40 7.03 6.97
N PRO A 25 2.30 6.59 6.31
CA PRO A 25 1.16 6.02 7.02
C PRO A 25 1.56 4.69 7.68
N ALA A 26 0.85 4.33 8.75
CA ALA A 26 0.91 2.98 9.29
C ALA A 26 0.58 1.98 8.17
N THR A 27 1.48 1.03 7.92
CA THR A 27 1.39 0.16 6.74
C THR A 27 1.69 -1.28 7.13
N THR A 28 0.86 -2.20 6.62
CA THR A 28 1.10 -3.65 6.66
C THR A 28 1.23 -4.17 5.23
N MET A 29 2.24 -5.01 5.00
CA MET A 29 2.41 -5.77 3.74
C MET A 29 2.31 -7.26 4.04
N VAL A 30 1.43 -7.96 3.32
CA VAL A 30 1.24 -9.41 3.43
C VAL A 30 1.05 -10.03 2.06
N GLU A 31 1.47 -11.29 1.91
CA GLU A 31 1.21 -12.08 0.72
C GLU A 31 -0.20 -12.67 0.74
N VAL A 32 -0.89 -12.62 -0.40
CA VAL A 32 -2.20 -13.24 -0.62
C VAL A 32 -2.14 -14.15 -1.85
N GLN A 33 -3.01 -15.16 -1.90
CA GLN A 33 -2.98 -16.15 -2.99
C GLN A 33 -3.30 -15.55 -4.37
N ARG A 34 -4.20 -14.57 -4.45
CA ARG A 34 -4.60 -13.88 -5.69
C ARG A 34 -5.39 -12.60 -5.38
N LEU A 35 -5.41 -11.68 -6.34
CA LEU A 35 -6.24 -10.48 -6.35
C LEU A 35 -7.42 -10.64 -7.32
N ILE A 36 -8.27 -9.62 -7.44
CA ILE A 36 -9.48 -9.66 -8.28
C ILE A 36 -9.15 -9.80 -9.77
N ASP A 37 -8.10 -9.13 -10.23
CA ASP A 37 -7.56 -9.26 -11.58
C ASP A 37 -6.24 -10.06 -11.53
N PRO A 38 -6.10 -11.16 -12.29
CA PRO A 38 -4.88 -11.96 -12.33
C PRO A 38 -3.61 -11.22 -12.77
N ALA A 39 -3.73 -10.08 -13.45
CA ALA A 39 -2.60 -9.26 -13.86
C ALA A 39 -2.10 -8.30 -12.76
N MET A 40 -2.87 -8.10 -11.69
CA MET A 40 -2.47 -7.26 -10.57
C MET A 40 -1.40 -7.96 -9.72
N LEU A 41 -0.37 -7.21 -9.34
CA LEU A 41 0.73 -7.67 -8.49
C LEU A 41 0.58 -7.23 -7.03
N ILE A 42 -0.17 -6.15 -6.83
CA ILE A 42 -0.39 -5.51 -5.53
C ILE A 42 -1.75 -4.80 -5.52
N GLU A 43 -2.42 -4.82 -4.38
CA GLU A 43 -3.56 -3.97 -4.05
C GLU A 43 -3.28 -3.20 -2.75
N ILE A 44 -3.70 -1.93 -2.69
CA ILE A 44 -3.50 -1.06 -1.53
C ILE A 44 -4.85 -0.51 -1.08
N GLU A 45 -5.25 -0.88 0.13
CA GLU A 45 -6.30 -0.22 0.89
C GLU A 45 -5.65 0.83 1.81
N ALA A 46 -6.24 2.02 1.88
CA ALA A 46 -5.73 3.13 2.67
C ALA A 46 -6.87 3.83 3.41
N ASP A 47 -6.65 4.03 4.72
CA ASP A 47 -7.54 4.81 5.57
C ASP A 47 -6.94 6.21 5.80
N ALA A 48 -7.81 7.22 5.87
CA ALA A 48 -7.41 8.60 6.12
C ALA A 48 -8.35 9.30 7.10
N ILE A 49 -7.79 10.15 7.95
CA ILE A 49 -8.55 11.05 8.81
C ILE A 49 -8.62 12.42 8.11
N VAL A 50 -9.83 12.87 7.79
CA VAL A 50 -10.06 14.21 7.25
C VAL A 50 -10.55 15.11 8.36
N VAL A 51 -9.72 16.06 8.78
CA VAL A 51 -10.12 17.08 9.75
C VAL A 51 -10.84 18.19 9.00
N THR A 52 -12.17 18.21 9.04
CA THR A 52 -12.95 19.37 8.59
C THR A 52 -12.75 20.51 9.59
N GLN A 53 -12.21 21.64 9.14
CA GLN A 53 -12.26 22.87 9.91
C GLN A 53 -13.67 23.45 9.78
N SER A 54 -14.40 23.52 10.88
CA SER A 54 -15.61 24.35 10.96
C SER A 54 -15.17 25.81 11.02
N GLU A 55 -15.70 26.64 10.12
CA GLU A 55 -15.62 28.11 10.22
C GLU A 55 -16.36 28.64 11.47
#